data_AF-A0AAQ4CSJ2-F1
#
_entry.id   AF-A0AAQ4CSJ2-F1
#
_cell.length_a   1.000
_cell.length_b   1.000
_cell.length_c   1.000
_cell.angle_alpha   90.00
_cell.angle_beta   90.00
_cell.angle_gamma   90.00
#
_symmetry.space_group_name_H-M   'P 1'
#
loop_
_entity.id
_entity.type
_entity.pdbx_description
1 polymer ?
#
loop_
_entity_poly.entity_id
_entity_poly.type
_entity_poly.pdbx_seq_one_letter_code
_entity_poly.pdbx_strand_id
1 'polypeptide(L)'
;MKKAIALSDDGYYVVFITDKDISYRKTRILNIYYLFFLSIILISILYTIFKIFYILLLVSIPIIVYFLILRIEINVVKPQESEKIINVEIRGNIVKIVTERKTFIIHKRKTILPYY
;
A
#
# COMPACT_ATOMS: atom_id res chain seq x y z
N MET A 1 -8.46 15.81 -7.64
CA MET A 1 -8.40 14.74 -6.62
C MET A 1 -7.20 13.85 -6.92
N LYS A 2 -6.15 13.92 -6.09
CA LYS A 2 -4.90 13.16 -6.29
C LYS A 2 -4.92 11.92 -5.39
N LYS A 3 -4.46 10.77 -5.88
CA LYS A 3 -4.32 9.54 -5.08
C LYS A 3 -2.85 9.31 -4.72
N ALA A 4 -2.57 8.95 -3.48
CA ALA A 4 -1.24 8.56 -3.04
C ALA A 4 -1.32 7.39 -2.04
N ILE A 5 -0.20 6.70 -1.85
CA ILE A 5 -0.03 5.79 -0.72
C ILE A 5 0.66 6.59 0.38
N ALA A 6 0.05 6.64 1.55
CA ALA A 6 0.59 7.28 2.73
C ALA A 6 0.88 6.23 3.81
N LEU A 7 1.89 6.50 4.62
CA LEU A 7 2.14 5.81 5.87
C LEU A 7 1.55 6.64 7.01
N SER A 8 0.85 5.98 7.91
CA SER A 8 0.38 6.51 9.20
C SER A 8 0.91 5.60 10.30
N ASP A 9 0.87 6.05 11.56
CA ASP A 9 1.43 5.33 12.71
C ASP A 9 0.91 3.89 12.85
N ASP A 10 -0.31 3.63 12.38
CA ASP A 10 -0.99 2.34 12.49
C ASP A 10 -1.02 1.53 11.18
N GLY A 11 -0.31 1.98 10.13
CA GLY A 11 -0.10 1.21 8.91
C GLY A 11 -0.17 2.00 7.61
N TYR A 12 -0.35 1.27 6.50
CA TYR A 12 -0.38 1.84 5.15
C TYR A 12 -1.81 2.21 4.73
N TYR A 13 -1.95 3.39 4.11
CA TYR A 13 -3.21 3.96 3.67
C TYR A 13 -3.15 4.33 2.20
N VAL A 14 -4.27 4.11 1.49
CA VAL A 14 -4.51 4.83 0.24
C VAL A 14 -5.22 6.12 0.61
N VAL A 15 -4.60 7.25 0.30
CA VAL A 15 -5.13 8.58 0.55
C VAL A 15 -5.52 9.27 -0.74
N PHE A 16 -6.62 10.00 -0.68
CA PHE A 16 -7.21 10.80 -1.73
C PHE A 16 -7.20 12.23 -1.23
N ILE A 17 -6.36 13.05 -1.84
CA ILE A 17 -6.11 14.41 -1.38
C ILE A 17 -6.86 15.35 -2.32
N THR A 18 -7.69 16.21 -1.72
CA THR A 18 -8.25 17.41 -2.32
C THR A 18 -7.61 18.64 -1.63
N ASP A 19 -7.98 19.84 -2.06
CA ASP A 19 -7.34 21.06 -1.56
C ASP A 19 -7.65 21.34 -0.08
N LYS A 20 -8.72 20.75 0.47
CA LYS A 20 -9.19 20.99 1.84
C LYS A 20 -9.37 19.71 2.66
N ASP A 21 -9.59 18.59 1.99
CA ASP A 21 -9.91 17.32 2.64
C ASP A 21 -8.94 16.22 2.20
N ILE A 22 -8.72 15.29 3.11
CA ILE A 22 -8.04 14.03 2.84
C ILE A 22 -9.00 12.89 3.15
N SER A 23 -9.33 12.13 2.13
CA SER A 23 -10.09 10.90 2.29
C SER A 23 -9.15 9.71 2.27
N TYR A 24 -9.33 8.73 3.14
CA TYR A 24 -8.36 7.65 3.27
C TYR A 24 -9.02 6.29 3.53
N ARG A 25 -8.25 5.23 3.24
CA ARG A 25 -8.61 3.85 3.56
C ARG A 25 -7.38 3.08 4.01
N LYS A 26 -7.50 2.35 5.12
CA LYS A 26 -6.45 1.42 5.58
C LYS A 26 -6.32 0.28 4.57
N THR A 27 -5.11 0.06 4.08
CA THR A 27 -4.80 -1.04 3.17
C THR A 27 -4.68 -2.35 3.93
N ARG A 28 -4.97 -3.47 3.27
CA ARG A 28 -4.67 -4.80 3.81
C ARG A 28 -3.35 -5.35 3.26
N ILE A 29 -2.56 -4.51 2.58
CA ILE A 29 -1.25 -4.85 1.98
C ILE A 29 -0.37 -5.60 2.96
N LEU A 30 -0.31 -5.17 4.23
CA LEU A 30 0.51 -5.82 5.24
C LEU A 30 0.07 -7.28 5.50
N ASN A 31 -1.24 -7.52 5.62
CA ASN A 31 -1.78 -8.87 5.82
C ASN A 31 -1.53 -9.75 4.58
N ILE A 32 -1.64 -9.18 3.38
CA ILE A 32 -1.39 -9.89 2.13
C ILE A 32 0.10 -10.22 1.99
N TYR A 33 0.98 -9.31 2.43
CA TYR A 33 2.42 -9.55 2.47
C TYR A 33 2.77 -10.74 3.39
N TYR A 34 2.16 -10.82 4.58
CA TYR A 34 2.35 -11.98 5.46
C TYR A 34 1.84 -13.28 4.84
N LEU A 35 0.69 -13.25 4.17
CA LEU A 35 0.15 -14.41 3.46
C LEU A 35 1.10 -14.88 2.33
N PHE A 36 1.65 -13.92 1.58
CA PHE A 36 2.64 -14.16 0.54
C PHE A 36 3.91 -14.80 1.11
N PHE A 37 4.45 -14.23 2.19
CA PHE A 37 5.62 -14.76 2.87
C PHE A 37 5.41 -16.19 3.37
N LEU A 38 4.26 -16.46 4.01
CA LEU A 38 3.90 -17.80 4.47
C LEU A 38 3.81 -18.80 3.31
N SER A 39 3.24 -18.38 2.18
CA SER A 39 3.15 -19.23 0.99
C SER A 39 4.52 -19.60 0.42
N ILE A 40 5.49 -18.67 0.41
CA ILE A 40 6.86 -18.96 -0.02
C ILE A 40 7.54 -19.96 0.91
N ILE A 41 7.37 -19.80 2.22
CA ILE A 41 7.91 -20.75 3.21
C ILE A 41 7.38 -22.15 2.93
N LEU A 42 6.06 -22.28 2.74
CA LEU A 42 5.42 -23.56 2.46
C LEU A 42 5.98 -24.19 1.17
N ILE A 43 6.10 -23.42 0.09
CA ILE A 43 6.64 -23.90 -1.19
C ILE A 43 8.11 -24.33 -1.02
N SER A 44 8.90 -23.61 -0.22
CA SER A 44 10.30 -23.94 0.06
C SER A 44 10.43 -25.26 0.85
N ILE A 45 9.56 -25.48 1.83
CA ILE A 45 9.48 -26.75 2.58
C ILE A 45 9.10 -27.90 1.64
N LEU A 46 8.06 -27.71 0.81
CA LEU A 46 7.63 -28.72 -0.17
C LEU A 46 8.76 -29.06 -1.15
N TYR A 47 9.47 -28.06 -1.66
CA TYR A 47 10.61 -28.29 -2.55
C TYR A 47 11.72 -29.10 -1.86
N THR A 48 12.01 -28.80 -0.59
CA THR A 48 13.05 -29.52 0.17
C THR A 48 12.70 -31.00 0.38
N ILE A 49 11.42 -31.31 0.64
CA ILE A 49 10.94 -32.67 0.90
C ILE A 49 10.90 -33.49 -0.40
N PHE A 50 10.26 -32.96 -1.43
CA PHE A 50 9.98 -33.72 -2.66
C PHE A 50 11.12 -33.64 -3.68
N LYS A 51 11.98 -32.60 -3.61
CA LYS A 51 13.07 -32.30 -4.56
C LYS A 51 12.61 -32.22 -6.02
N ILE A 52 11.33 -31.91 -6.25
CA ILE A 52 10.74 -31.75 -7.58
C ILE A 52 10.90 -30.29 -8.02
N PHE A 53 11.64 -30.06 -9.11
CA PHE A 53 11.88 -28.72 -9.65
C PHE A 53 10.57 -27.96 -9.98
N TYR A 54 9.56 -28.66 -10.49
CA TYR A 54 8.26 -28.07 -10.82
C TYR A 54 7.54 -27.44 -9.62
N ILE A 55 7.89 -27.80 -8.38
CA ILE A 55 7.32 -27.16 -7.17
C ILE A 55 7.70 -25.68 -7.12
N LEU A 56 8.86 -25.28 -7.64
CA LEU A 56 9.25 -23.87 -7.69
C LEU A 56 8.34 -23.03 -8.58
N LEU A 57 7.67 -23.63 -9.58
CA LEU A 57 6.69 -22.92 -10.40
C LEU A 57 5.48 -22.45 -9.57
N LEU A 58 5.16 -23.09 -8.44
CA LEU A 58 4.07 -22.67 -7.56
C LEU A 58 4.29 -21.27 -6.97
N VAL A 59 5.54 -20.77 -6.92
CA VAL A 59 5.85 -19.40 -6.46
C VAL A 59 5.21 -18.34 -7.36
N SER A 60 4.94 -18.66 -8.63
CA SER A 60 4.24 -17.74 -9.53
C SER A 60 2.82 -17.41 -9.05
N ILE A 61 2.12 -18.36 -8.42
CA ILE A 61 0.74 -18.19 -7.96
C ILE A 61 0.62 -17.05 -6.91
N PRO A 62 1.32 -17.09 -5.77
CA PRO A 62 1.23 -16.03 -4.79
C PRO A 62 1.74 -14.68 -5.33
N ILE A 63 2.69 -14.68 -6.28
CA ILE A 63 3.16 -13.44 -6.94
C ILE A 63 2.03 -12.81 -7.75
N ILE A 64 1.35 -13.58 -8.60
CA ILE A 64 0.24 -13.09 -9.43
C ILE A 64 -0.90 -12.58 -8.54
N VAL A 65 -1.26 -13.35 -7.51
CA VAL A 65 -2.29 -12.97 -6.54
C VAL A 65 -1.92 -11.65 -5.84
N TYR A 66 -0.67 -11.49 -5.41
CA TYR A 66 -0.19 -10.26 -4.77
C TYR A 66 -0.35 -9.04 -5.69
N PHE A 67 0.09 -9.13 -6.95
CA PHE A 67 -0.04 -8.04 -7.92
C PHE A 67 -1.50 -7.70 -8.24
N LEU A 68 -2.36 -8.71 -8.37
CA LEU A 68 -3.80 -8.49 -8.61
C LEU A 68 -4.44 -7.72 -7.45
N ILE A 69 -4.17 -8.13 -6.21
CA ILE A 69 -4.76 -7.47 -5.04
C ILE A 69 -4.24 -6.04 -4.91
N LEU A 70 -2.93 -5.80 -5.10
CA LEU A 70 -2.37 -4.45 -5.12
C LEU A 70 -3.07 -3.56 -6.16
N ARG A 71 -3.27 -4.09 -7.37
CA ARG A 71 -3.94 -3.35 -8.44
C ARG A 71 -5.38 -2.99 -8.05
N ILE A 72 -6.11 -3.89 -7.40
CA ILE A 72 -7.48 -3.66 -6.92
C ILE A 72 -7.48 -2.61 -5.81
N GLU A 73 -6.61 -2.75 -4.80
CA GLU A 73 -6.55 -1.81 -3.67
C GLU A 73 -6.21 -0.38 -4.10
N ILE A 74 -5.38 -0.22 -5.14
CA ILE A 74 -4.97 1.11 -5.63
C ILE A 74 -6.04 1.71 -6.57
N ASN A 75 -6.60 0.92 -7.49
CA ASN A 75 -7.40 1.47 -8.59
C ASN A 75 -8.91 1.45 -8.34
N VAL A 76 -9.43 0.40 -7.72
CA VAL A 76 -10.89 0.12 -7.67
C VAL A 76 -11.52 0.64 -6.38
N VAL A 77 -10.73 0.73 -5.32
CA VAL A 77 -11.22 1.01 -3.99
C VAL A 77 -11.57 2.48 -3.78
N LYS A 78 -12.74 2.73 -3.21
CA LYS A 78 -13.21 4.07 -2.77
C LYS A 78 -12.68 4.39 -1.36
N PRO A 79 -12.48 5.69 -1.02
CA PRO A 79 -12.16 6.09 0.34
C PRO A 79 -13.24 5.66 1.33
N GLN A 80 -12.85 5.35 2.56
CA GLN A 80 -13.79 4.98 3.64
C GLN A 80 -14.04 6.14 4.60
N GLU A 81 -12.99 6.89 4.93
CA GLU A 81 -13.06 8.01 5.86
C GLU A 81 -12.62 9.30 5.16
N SER A 82 -13.09 10.46 5.62
CA SER A 82 -12.68 11.76 5.11
C SER A 82 -12.54 12.75 6.25
N GLU A 83 -11.43 13.48 6.25
CA GLU A 83 -11.09 14.45 7.28
C GLU A 83 -10.57 15.74 6.66
N LYS A 84 -10.75 16.85 7.38
CA LYS A 84 -10.17 18.13 6.98
C LYS A 84 -8.67 18.15 7.24
N ILE A 85 -7.95 18.76 6.32
CA ILE A 85 -6.52 18.98 6.46
C ILE A 85 -6.31 20.17 7.41
N ILE A 86 -5.65 19.94 8.54
CA ILE A 86 -5.29 21.00 9.49
C ILE A 86 -3.98 21.67 9.06
N ASN A 87 -2.99 20.86 8.69
CA ASN A 87 -1.67 21.36 8.34
C ASN A 87 -0.99 20.45 7.32
N VAL A 88 -0.15 21.03 6.47
CA VAL A 88 0.68 20.32 5.50
C VAL A 88 2.12 20.79 5.65
N GLU A 89 2.99 19.92 6.13
CA GLU A 89 4.43 20.16 6.18
C GLU A 89 5.11 19.51 4.98
N ILE A 90 5.90 20.27 4.24
CA ILE A 90 6.67 19.76 3.10
C ILE A 90 8.15 19.87 3.45
N ARG A 91 8.86 18.74 3.53
CA ARG A 91 10.31 18.67 3.74
C ARG A 91 10.96 17.86 2.63
N GLY A 92 11.51 18.54 1.64
CA GLY A 92 12.11 17.90 0.46
C GLY A 92 11.10 17.03 -0.28
N ASN A 93 11.37 15.72 -0.32
CA ASN A 93 10.50 14.73 -0.95
C ASN A 93 9.41 14.17 -0.01
N ILE A 94 9.30 14.65 1.22
CA ILE A 94 8.30 14.14 2.17
C ILE A 94 7.21 15.20 2.34
N VAL A 95 5.96 14.79 2.19
CA VAL A 95 4.77 15.57 2.53
C VAL A 95 4.12 14.93 3.73
N LYS A 96 3.99 15.69 4.81
CA LYS A 96 3.30 15.28 6.03
C LYS A 96 2.00 16.06 6.11
N ILE A 97 0.88 15.34 6.10
CA ILE A 97 -0.47 15.90 6.20
C ILE A 97 -0.98 15.58 7.59
N VAL A 98 -1.32 16.61 8.36
CA VAL A 98 -1.85 16.50 9.71
C VAL A 98 -3.36 16.74 9.64
N THR A 99 -4.13 15.80 10.17
CA THR A 99 -5.57 15.90 10.37
C THR A 99 -5.89 15.90 11.87
N GLU A 100 -7.18 16.02 12.22
CA GLU A 100 -7.62 15.99 13.62
C GLU A 100 -7.28 14.66 14.31
N ARG A 101 -7.26 13.55 13.56
CA ARG A 101 -7.10 12.21 14.14
C ARG A 101 -5.81 11.52 13.75
N LYS A 102 -5.21 11.87 12.61
CA LYS A 102 -4.06 11.14 12.05
C LYS A 102 -3.03 12.06 11.40
N THR A 103 -1.81 11.56 11.33
CA THR A 103 -0.74 12.16 10.54
C THR A 103 -0.38 11.21 9.42
N PHE A 104 -0.44 11.69 8.17
CA PHE A 104 -0.10 10.93 6.98
C PHE A 104 1.23 11.41 6.42
N ILE A 105 2.17 10.49 6.23
CA ILE A 105 3.48 10.75 5.62
C ILE A 105 3.47 10.17 4.20
N ILE A 106 3.70 11.03 3.22
CA ILE A 106 3.70 10.69 1.80
C ILE A 106 5.07 11.03 1.23
N HIS A 107 5.69 10.06 0.57
CA HIS A 107 6.94 10.29 -0.14
C HIS A 107 6.64 10.69 -1.60
N LYS A 108 6.98 11.92 -1.98
CA LYS A 108 7.03 12.36 -3.39
C LYS A 108 8.10 11.53 -4.10
N ARG A 109 7.69 10.50 -4.84
CA ARG A 109 8.56 9.98 -5.91
C ARG A 109 8.50 10.94 -7.10
N LYS A 110 9.61 11.00 -7.84
CA LYS A 110 9.84 11.87 -9.01
C LYS A 110 8.81 11.71 -10.14
N THR A 111 7.92 10.72 -10.04
CA THR A 111 6.85 10.46 -11.00
C THR A 111 5.57 10.19 -10.22
N ILE A 112 4.73 11.22 -10.08
CA ILE A 112 3.29 11.25 -10.40
C ILE A 112 2.72 12.56 -9.84
N LEU A 113 2.39 13.44 -10.78
CA LEU A 113 1.63 14.70 -10.71
C LEU A 113 2.35 15.96 -10.15
N PRO A 114 2.39 17.05 -10.95
CA PRO A 114 2.98 18.31 -10.54
C PRO A 114 2.18 18.91 -9.38
N TYR A 115 2.91 19.40 -8.39
CA TYR A 115 2.39 20.34 -7.40
C TYR A 115 2.48 21.72 -8.06
N TYR A 116 1.32 22.28 -8.40
CA TYR A 116 1.09 23.71 -8.56
C TYR A 116 -0.01 24.09 -7.58
#